data_AF-A0ABD3P5U5-F1
#
_entry.id   AF-A0ABD3P5U5-F1
#
_cell.length_a   1.000
_cell.length_b   1.000
_cell.length_c   1.000
_cell.angle_alpha   90.00
_cell.angle_beta   90.00
_cell.angle_gamma   90.00
#
_symmetry.space_group_name_H-M   'P 1'
#
loop_
_entity.id
_entity.type
_entity.pdbx_description
1 polymer ?
#
loop_
_entity_poly.entity_id
_entity_poly.type
_entity_poly.pdbx_seq_one_letter_code
_entity_poly.pdbx_strand_id
1 'polypeptide(L)'
;MRALPLCAYAFLLQLLCIANRRIVSAFSARQIAFVRQSSFTALQAQNDEATDLLEKARRLREQAKSLEDTKREAQQLEQHQQDAIKKEEQQKRNDWKDRYSVEVPILKDMGEEVMERVDFAPRIKGGKSRIICTQAPLHLAIILGQDNESGLITVDELAPEGNGAVVGMIQEGDLLRAVTACQTTMETPNWQLLAGGIGQPKTKRFMFSVDGRSLEEVLNAVGSNRMDVAGRDVILVLERVE
;
A
#
# COMPACT_ATOMS: atom_id res chain seq x y z
N MET A 1 96.55 -91.95 -33.42
CA MET A 1 96.85 -90.50 -33.40
C MET A 1 96.23 -89.82 -34.61
N ARG A 2 95.20 -88.99 -34.40
CA ARG A 2 94.88 -87.77 -35.17
C ARG A 2 93.72 -87.09 -34.45
N ALA A 3 94.04 -85.98 -33.78
CA ALA A 3 93.12 -85.15 -33.02
C ALA A 3 92.30 -84.26 -33.97
N LEU A 4 90.98 -84.18 -33.73
CA LEU A 4 90.07 -83.19 -34.32
C LEU A 4 89.75 -82.12 -33.24
N PRO A 5 89.65 -80.83 -33.61
CA PRO A 5 89.76 -79.73 -32.65
C PRO A 5 88.42 -79.35 -32.00
N LEU A 6 88.50 -79.02 -30.71
CA LEU A 6 87.47 -78.52 -29.80
C LEU A 6 86.84 -77.15 -30.15
N CYS A 7 86.98 -76.64 -31.38
CA CYS A 7 86.63 -75.25 -31.72
C CYS A 7 85.20 -75.04 -32.27
N ALA A 8 84.50 -76.10 -32.69
CA ALA A 8 83.19 -75.96 -33.37
C ALA A 8 81.98 -75.91 -32.41
N TYR A 9 82.10 -76.40 -31.18
CA TYR A 9 80.97 -76.49 -30.24
C TYR A 9 80.65 -75.17 -29.51
N ALA A 10 81.61 -74.25 -29.39
CA ALA A 10 81.40 -72.98 -28.69
C ALA A 10 80.53 -71.99 -29.48
N PHE A 11 80.57 -72.04 -30.82
CA PHE A 11 79.84 -71.10 -31.67
C PHE A 11 78.33 -71.39 -31.75
N LEU A 12 77.93 -72.66 -31.64
CA LEU A 12 76.52 -73.09 -31.70
C LEU A 12 75.75 -72.75 -30.41
N LEU A 13 76.41 -72.82 -29.24
CA LEU A 13 75.81 -72.44 -27.96
C LEU A 13 75.61 -70.91 -27.81
N GLN A 14 76.45 -70.11 -28.47
CA GLN A 14 76.34 -68.64 -28.42
C GLN A 14 75.17 -68.11 -29.28
N LEU A 15 74.88 -68.76 -30.41
CA LEU A 15 73.75 -68.40 -31.28
C LEU A 15 72.39 -68.76 -30.68
N LEU A 16 72.28 -69.89 -29.97
CA LEU A 16 71.05 -70.30 -29.29
C LEU A 16 70.68 -69.38 -28.11
N CYS A 17 71.67 -68.86 -27.37
CA CYS A 17 71.42 -67.88 -26.29
C CYS A 17 70.93 -66.51 -26.80
N ILE A 18 71.36 -66.08 -27.99
CA ILE A 18 70.93 -64.79 -28.58
C ILE A 18 69.49 -64.88 -29.12
N ALA A 19 69.11 -66.01 -29.71
CA ALA A 19 67.75 -66.23 -30.20
C ALA A 19 66.72 -66.26 -29.06
N ASN A 20 67.03 -66.91 -27.93
CA ASN A 20 66.10 -67.03 -26.81
C ASN A 20 65.89 -65.70 -26.06
N ARG A 21 66.91 -64.83 -25.99
CA ARG A 21 66.78 -63.48 -25.40
C ARG A 21 65.88 -62.53 -26.21
N ARG A 22 65.76 -62.72 -27.52
CA ARG A 22 64.91 -61.86 -28.39
C ARG A 22 63.43 -62.23 -28.37
N ILE A 23 63.10 -63.49 -28.10
CA ILE A 23 61.70 -63.96 -28.09
C ILE A 23 61.01 -63.57 -26.77
N VAL A 24 61.72 -63.68 -25.63
CA VAL A 24 61.17 -63.33 -24.31
C VAL A 24 60.95 -61.81 -24.15
N SER A 25 61.82 -60.97 -24.72
CA SER A 25 61.64 -59.51 -24.69
C SER A 25 60.49 -59.03 -25.59
N ALA A 26 60.23 -59.70 -26.71
CA ALA A 26 59.13 -59.37 -27.62
C ALA A 26 57.74 -59.74 -27.04
N PHE A 27 57.64 -60.83 -26.28
CA PHE A 27 56.38 -61.24 -25.64
C PHE A 27 56.00 -60.34 -24.45
N SER A 28 56.98 -59.95 -23.62
CA SER A 28 56.78 -59.01 -22.51
C SER A 28 56.37 -57.61 -22.99
N ALA A 29 56.99 -57.11 -24.07
CA ALA A 29 56.66 -55.81 -24.64
C ALA A 29 55.23 -55.75 -25.21
N ARG A 30 54.73 -56.85 -25.81
CA ARG A 30 53.37 -56.92 -26.36
C ARG A 30 52.28 -56.98 -25.28
N GLN A 31 52.49 -57.74 -24.20
CA GLN A 31 51.53 -57.77 -23.09
C GLN A 31 51.43 -56.42 -22.36
N ILE A 32 52.55 -55.74 -22.14
CA ILE A 32 52.57 -54.41 -21.50
C ILE A 32 51.91 -53.35 -22.39
N ALA A 33 52.10 -53.42 -23.71
CA ALA A 33 51.45 -52.51 -24.66
C ALA A 33 49.93 -52.69 -24.72
N PHE A 34 49.43 -53.93 -24.68
CA PHE A 34 48.00 -54.23 -24.69
C PHE A 34 47.29 -53.79 -23.41
N VAL A 35 47.89 -54.05 -22.24
CA VAL A 35 47.37 -53.58 -20.94
C VAL A 35 47.38 -52.05 -20.86
N ARG A 36 48.40 -51.39 -21.40
CA ARG A 36 48.44 -49.91 -21.51
C ARG A 36 47.38 -49.35 -22.46
N GLN A 37 47.13 -49.99 -23.60
CA GLN A 37 46.08 -49.56 -24.52
C GLN A 37 44.68 -49.71 -23.92
N SER A 38 44.41 -50.85 -23.26
CA SER A 38 43.10 -51.11 -22.63
C SER A 38 42.84 -50.21 -21.42
N SER A 39 43.86 -49.92 -20.61
CA SER A 39 43.75 -48.93 -19.52
C SER A 39 43.64 -47.48 -20.01
N PHE A 40 44.28 -47.13 -21.12
CA PHE A 40 44.13 -45.82 -21.76
C PHE A 40 42.73 -45.61 -22.37
N THR A 41 42.15 -46.62 -23.02
CA THR A 41 40.78 -46.56 -23.52
C THR A 41 39.73 -46.49 -22.42
N ALA A 42 39.96 -47.16 -21.27
CA ALA A 42 39.06 -47.08 -20.12
C ALA A 42 39.10 -45.69 -19.45
N LEU A 43 40.29 -45.07 -19.36
CA LEU A 43 40.46 -43.69 -18.88
C LEU A 43 39.87 -42.66 -19.86
N GLN A 44 39.96 -42.89 -21.17
CA GLN A 44 39.30 -42.05 -22.17
C GLN A 44 37.77 -42.17 -22.07
N ALA A 45 37.22 -43.37 -21.95
CA ALA A 45 35.77 -43.56 -21.79
C ALA A 45 35.23 -42.89 -20.51
N GLN A 46 35.97 -42.95 -19.40
CA GLN A 46 35.61 -42.23 -18.17
C GLN A 46 35.72 -40.70 -18.31
N ASN A 47 36.71 -40.20 -19.06
CA ASN A 47 36.83 -38.77 -19.36
C ASN A 47 35.73 -38.29 -20.32
N ASP A 48 35.32 -39.11 -21.28
CA ASP A 48 34.23 -38.80 -22.21
C ASP A 48 32.87 -38.77 -21.47
N GLU A 49 32.66 -39.71 -20.53
CA GLU A 49 31.47 -39.70 -19.67
C GLU A 49 31.47 -38.52 -18.69
N ALA A 50 32.61 -38.18 -18.10
CA ALA A 50 32.77 -37.01 -17.24
C ALA A 50 32.56 -35.68 -17.99
N THR A 51 33.03 -35.58 -19.25
CA THR A 51 32.82 -34.38 -20.08
C THR A 51 31.36 -34.24 -20.51
N ASP A 52 30.68 -35.34 -20.86
CA ASP A 52 29.25 -35.34 -21.19
C ASP A 52 28.38 -34.97 -19.97
N LEU A 53 28.74 -35.43 -18.77
CA LEU A 53 28.11 -35.03 -17.52
C LEU A 53 28.33 -33.55 -17.19
N LEU A 54 29.53 -33.01 -17.45
CA LEU A 54 29.82 -31.59 -17.28
C LEU A 54 29.03 -30.72 -18.26
N GLU A 55 28.88 -31.17 -19.51
CA GLU A 55 28.10 -30.46 -20.52
C GLU A 55 26.59 -30.48 -20.19
N LYS A 56 26.07 -31.62 -19.72
CA LYS A 56 24.71 -31.71 -19.17
C LYS A 56 24.51 -30.81 -17.96
N ALA A 57 25.46 -30.79 -17.02
CA ALA A 57 25.40 -29.91 -15.85
C ALA A 57 25.42 -28.42 -16.25
N ARG A 58 26.17 -28.06 -17.30
CA ARG A 58 26.17 -26.70 -17.86
C ARG A 58 24.81 -26.34 -18.47
N ARG A 59 24.23 -27.21 -19.30
CA ARG A 59 22.90 -26.99 -19.90
C ARG A 59 21.81 -26.85 -18.84
N LEU A 60 21.84 -27.68 -17.81
CA LEU A 60 20.89 -27.59 -16.68
C LEU A 60 21.03 -26.28 -15.91
N ARG A 61 22.26 -25.76 -15.72
CA ARG A 61 22.48 -24.44 -15.10
C ARG A 61 21.94 -23.30 -15.96
N GLU A 62 22.15 -23.36 -17.27
CA GLU A 62 21.61 -22.36 -18.21
C GLU A 62 20.06 -22.38 -18.22
N GLN A 63 19.45 -23.57 -18.21
CA GLN A 63 17.99 -23.73 -18.10
C GLN A 63 17.45 -23.24 -16.75
N ALA A 64 18.09 -23.62 -15.63
CA ALA A 64 17.70 -23.16 -14.30
C ALA A 64 17.75 -21.63 -14.21
N LYS A 65 18.80 -21.01 -14.75
CA LYS A 65 18.94 -19.56 -14.81
C LYS A 65 17.80 -18.91 -15.62
N SER A 66 17.48 -19.45 -16.80
CA SER A 66 16.38 -18.91 -17.62
C SER A 66 15.01 -19.00 -16.91
N LEU A 67 14.79 -20.06 -16.13
CA LEU A 67 13.57 -20.24 -15.35
C LEU A 67 13.52 -19.30 -14.14
N GLU A 68 14.64 -19.08 -13.47
CA GLU A 68 14.76 -18.12 -12.37
C GLU A 68 14.51 -16.69 -12.86
N ASP A 69 15.09 -16.31 -14.00
CA ASP A 69 14.88 -15.01 -14.62
C ASP A 69 13.40 -14.81 -14.99
N THR A 70 12.78 -15.80 -15.64
CA THR A 70 11.35 -15.76 -15.99
C THR A 70 10.44 -15.66 -14.75
N LYS A 71 10.76 -16.42 -13.69
CA LYS A 71 10.01 -16.39 -12.43
C LYS A 71 10.15 -15.04 -11.74
N ARG A 72 11.33 -14.44 -11.77
CA ARG A 72 11.60 -13.12 -11.20
C ARG A 72 10.85 -12.03 -11.97
N GLU A 73 10.85 -12.08 -13.30
CA GLU A 73 10.09 -11.15 -14.14
C GLU A 73 8.59 -11.25 -13.86
N ALA A 74 8.04 -12.47 -13.83
CA ALA A 74 6.63 -12.70 -13.49
C ALA A 74 6.28 -12.13 -12.10
N GLN A 75 7.14 -12.37 -11.10
CA GLN A 75 6.93 -11.87 -9.75
C GLN A 75 7.02 -10.34 -9.65
N GLN A 76 7.91 -9.70 -10.42
CA GLN A 76 8.00 -8.24 -10.51
C GLN A 76 6.76 -7.64 -11.18
N LEU A 77 6.24 -8.30 -12.21
CA LEU A 77 5.06 -7.84 -12.93
C LEU A 77 3.80 -7.96 -12.05
N GLU A 78 3.65 -9.07 -11.31
CA GLU A 78 2.60 -9.24 -10.31
C GLU A 78 2.69 -8.19 -9.19
N GLN A 79 3.88 -7.91 -8.66
CA GLN A 79 4.07 -6.86 -7.66
C GLN A 79 3.69 -5.49 -8.21
N HIS A 80 4.13 -5.16 -9.42
CA HIS A 80 3.79 -3.88 -10.05
C HIS A 80 2.27 -3.75 -10.29
N GLN A 81 1.60 -4.83 -10.69
CA GLN A 81 0.15 -4.85 -10.84
C GLN A 81 -0.57 -4.67 -9.49
N GLN A 82 -0.13 -5.37 -8.44
CA GLN A 82 -0.70 -5.23 -7.10
C GLN A 82 -0.49 -3.82 -6.54
N ASP A 83 0.69 -3.23 -6.75
CA ASP A 83 0.98 -1.87 -6.31
C ASP A 83 0.19 -0.83 -7.09
N ALA A 84 -0.06 -1.05 -8.38
CA ALA A 84 -0.93 -0.18 -9.18
C ALA A 84 -2.38 -0.23 -8.67
N ILE A 85 -2.92 -1.41 -8.39
CA ILE A 85 -4.27 -1.58 -7.84
C ILE A 85 -4.37 -0.90 -6.47
N LYS A 86 -3.41 -1.13 -5.56
CA LYS A 86 -3.38 -0.49 -4.24
C LYS A 86 -3.33 1.04 -4.34
N LYS A 87 -2.55 1.58 -5.28
CA LYS A 87 -2.49 3.02 -5.53
C LYS A 87 -3.82 3.55 -6.03
N GLU A 88 -4.48 2.85 -6.96
CA GLU A 88 -5.79 3.24 -7.48
C GLU A 88 -6.87 3.21 -6.38
N GLU A 89 -6.90 2.17 -5.54
CA GLU A 89 -7.80 2.08 -4.40
C GLU A 89 -7.54 3.18 -3.37
N GLN A 90 -6.27 3.45 -3.07
CA GLN A 90 -5.89 4.51 -2.15
C GLN A 90 -6.28 5.89 -2.70
N GLN A 91 -6.15 6.10 -4.02
CA GLN A 91 -6.57 7.33 -4.66
C GLN A 91 -8.09 7.50 -4.60
N LYS A 92 -8.87 6.46 -4.94
CA LYS A 92 -10.34 6.48 -4.78
C LYS A 92 -10.77 6.77 -3.35
N ARG A 93 -10.05 6.23 -2.36
CA ARG A 93 -10.31 6.48 -0.94
C ARG A 93 -9.97 7.92 -0.53
N ASN A 94 -8.88 8.47 -1.04
CA ASN A 94 -8.51 9.86 -0.80
C ASN A 94 -9.54 10.79 -1.45
N ASP A 95 -9.91 10.56 -2.71
CA ASP A 95 -10.93 11.33 -3.43
C ASP A 95 -12.30 11.24 -2.75
N TRP A 96 -12.62 10.11 -2.12
CA TRP A 96 -13.80 9.96 -1.29
C TRP A 96 -13.72 10.84 -0.04
N LYS A 97 -12.61 10.79 0.69
CA LYS A 97 -12.41 11.62 1.89
C LYS A 97 -12.46 13.10 1.55
N ASP A 98 -11.81 13.52 0.48
CA ASP A 98 -11.77 14.93 0.11
C ASP A 98 -13.15 15.49 -0.26
N ARG A 99 -14.03 14.67 -0.86
CA ARG A 99 -15.41 15.06 -1.19
C ARG A 99 -16.34 15.18 0.02
N TYR A 100 -16.14 14.34 1.02
CA TYR A 100 -17.03 14.25 2.18
C TYR A 100 -16.39 14.74 3.48
N SER A 101 -15.28 15.45 3.40
CA SER A 101 -14.63 16.06 4.55
C SER A 101 -14.53 17.56 4.40
N VAL A 102 -14.64 18.25 5.52
CA VAL A 102 -14.48 19.71 5.53
C VAL A 102 -13.86 20.18 6.83
N GLU A 103 -13.12 21.28 6.75
CA GLU A 103 -12.50 21.92 7.90
C GLU A 103 -13.50 22.81 8.62
N VAL A 104 -13.70 22.54 9.90
CA VAL A 104 -14.62 23.27 10.77
C VAL A 104 -13.93 23.67 12.06
N PRO A 105 -14.28 24.82 12.65
CA PRO A 105 -13.76 25.20 13.96
C PRO A 105 -14.43 24.35 15.03
N ILE A 106 -13.62 23.58 15.76
CA ILE A 106 -14.06 22.78 16.90
C ILE A 106 -13.50 23.41 18.17
N LEU A 107 -14.38 23.67 19.12
CA LEU A 107 -13.98 24.09 20.45
C LEU A 107 -13.42 22.88 21.22
N LYS A 108 -12.14 22.95 21.61
CA LYS A 108 -11.50 21.94 22.44
C LYS A 108 -11.75 22.19 23.93
N ASP A 109 -11.46 21.18 24.74
CA ASP A 109 -11.65 21.21 26.21
C ASP A 109 -10.88 22.36 26.89
N MET A 110 -9.78 22.80 26.28
CA MET A 110 -8.95 23.93 26.76
C MET A 110 -9.52 25.31 26.40
N GLY A 111 -10.67 25.36 25.70
CA GLY A 111 -11.33 26.60 25.28
C GLY A 111 -10.74 27.23 24.01
N GLU A 112 -9.80 26.55 23.35
CA GLU A 112 -9.24 26.97 22.06
C GLU A 112 -10.09 26.42 20.90
N GLU A 113 -10.35 27.27 19.91
CA GLU A 113 -10.99 26.87 18.66
C GLU A 113 -9.90 26.46 17.66
N VAL A 114 -9.94 25.19 17.25
CA VAL A 114 -8.98 24.61 16.30
C VAL A 114 -9.75 24.20 15.04
N MET A 115 -9.22 24.58 13.88
CA MET A 115 -9.74 24.11 12.59
C MET A 115 -9.37 22.64 12.42
N GLU A 116 -10.37 21.77 12.45
CA GLU A 116 -10.19 20.33 12.25
C GLU A 116 -11.01 19.85 11.07
N ARG A 117 -10.41 18.93 10.30
CA ARG A 117 -11.09 18.25 9.20
C ARG A 117 -12.00 17.17 9.77
N VAL A 118 -13.29 17.29 9.49
CA VAL A 118 -14.33 16.36 9.92
C VAL A 118 -14.88 15.62 8.71
N ASP A 119 -14.99 14.31 8.84
CA ASP A 119 -15.58 13.44 7.83
C ASP A 119 -17.10 13.30 8.07
N PHE A 120 -17.89 13.44 7.01
CA PHE A 120 -19.34 13.25 7.03
C PHE A 120 -19.71 12.00 6.22
N ALA A 121 -20.60 11.16 6.76
CA ALA A 121 -21.20 10.11 5.96
C ALA A 121 -22.23 10.72 4.98
N PRO A 122 -22.21 10.38 3.68
CA PRO A 122 -23.20 10.86 2.74
C PRO A 122 -24.59 10.36 3.11
N ARG A 123 -25.57 11.26 3.07
CA ARG A 123 -26.98 10.88 3.25
C ARG A 123 -27.74 10.87 1.93
N ILE A 124 -27.29 11.65 0.96
CA ILE A 124 -27.90 11.66 -0.36
C ILE A 124 -27.57 10.35 -1.07
N LYS A 125 -28.61 9.58 -1.39
CA LYS A 125 -28.48 8.32 -2.13
C LYS A 125 -28.03 8.61 -3.56
N GLY A 126 -27.02 7.88 -4.05
CA GLY A 126 -26.55 7.98 -5.43
C GLY A 126 -25.08 8.34 -5.61
N GLY A 127 -24.36 8.65 -4.52
CA GLY A 127 -22.90 8.81 -4.52
C GLY A 127 -22.37 10.03 -5.30
N LYS A 128 -23.28 10.92 -5.72
CA LYS A 128 -23.00 12.19 -6.39
C LYS A 128 -23.38 13.34 -5.47
N SER A 129 -22.78 13.39 -4.28
CA SER A 129 -22.90 14.55 -3.42
C SER A 129 -21.54 14.98 -2.91
N ARG A 130 -21.46 16.23 -2.45
CA ARG A 130 -20.26 16.79 -1.84
C ARG A 130 -20.63 17.61 -0.62
N ILE A 131 -19.70 17.68 0.32
CA ILE A 131 -19.83 18.54 1.50
C ILE A 131 -19.30 19.93 1.18
N ILE A 132 -20.08 20.94 1.55
CA ILE A 132 -19.77 22.36 1.37
C ILE A 132 -19.82 23.00 2.76
N CYS A 133 -18.77 23.73 3.12
CA CYS A 133 -18.78 24.58 4.31
C CYS A 133 -18.86 26.03 3.86
N THR A 134 -19.76 26.77 4.46
CA THR A 134 -19.95 28.20 4.17
C THR A 134 -20.10 28.99 5.46
N GLN A 135 -19.62 30.22 5.42
CA GLN A 135 -19.72 31.17 6.54
C GLN A 135 -20.60 32.32 6.07
N ALA A 136 -21.63 32.63 6.84
CA ALA A 136 -22.60 33.67 6.49
C ALA A 136 -23.02 34.49 7.71
N PRO A 137 -23.13 35.82 7.60
CA PRO A 137 -23.56 36.66 8.69
C PRO A 137 -25.05 36.49 8.99
N LEU A 138 -25.43 36.62 10.26
CA LEU A 138 -26.84 36.70 10.65
C LEU A 138 -27.47 38.02 10.17
N HIS A 139 -28.76 38.07 9.84
CA HIS A 139 -29.71 36.97 9.61
C HIS A 139 -29.45 36.22 8.29
N LEU A 140 -29.53 34.88 8.29
CA LEU A 140 -29.28 34.06 7.10
C LEU A 140 -30.37 34.21 6.03
N ALA A 141 -31.61 34.50 6.44
CA ALA A 141 -32.81 34.56 5.58
C ALA A 141 -33.00 33.30 4.72
N ILE A 142 -32.92 32.15 5.39
CA ILE A 142 -33.20 30.82 4.83
C ILE A 142 -34.43 30.24 5.54
N ILE A 143 -35.22 29.47 4.81
CA ILE A 143 -36.27 28.62 5.37
C ILE A 143 -35.76 27.20 5.38
N LEU A 144 -35.74 26.59 6.56
CA LEU A 144 -35.37 25.19 6.74
C LEU A 144 -36.63 24.33 6.80
N GLY A 145 -36.64 23.26 6.02
CA GLY A 145 -37.66 22.22 6.05
C GLY A 145 -37.14 20.94 6.67
N GLN A 146 -38.06 20.01 6.92
CA GLN A 146 -37.74 18.63 7.22
C GLN A 146 -38.42 17.75 6.20
N ASP A 147 -37.63 16.96 5.47
CA ASP A 147 -38.17 15.99 4.53
C ASP A 147 -38.95 14.91 5.28
N ASN A 148 -40.19 14.68 4.87
CA ASN A 148 -41.11 13.76 5.54
C ASN A 148 -40.68 12.29 5.40
N GLU A 149 -39.99 11.93 4.31
CA GLU A 149 -39.59 10.55 4.05
C GLU A 149 -38.28 10.19 4.75
N SER A 150 -37.27 11.05 4.65
CA SER A 150 -35.94 10.79 5.21
C SER A 150 -35.72 11.39 6.59
N GLY A 151 -36.57 12.31 7.04
CA GLY A 151 -36.41 13.07 8.29
C GLY A 151 -35.25 14.05 8.27
N LEU A 152 -34.65 14.28 7.10
CA LEU A 152 -33.47 15.12 6.91
C LEU A 152 -33.84 16.60 6.79
N ILE A 153 -32.96 17.50 7.24
CA ILE A 153 -33.22 18.95 7.26
C ILE A 153 -32.69 19.62 6.00
N THR A 154 -33.58 20.15 5.17
CA THR A 154 -33.25 20.76 3.88
C THR A 154 -33.41 22.28 3.92
N VAL A 155 -32.71 22.98 3.02
CA VAL A 155 -32.99 24.38 2.70
C VAL A 155 -34.15 24.41 1.71
N ASP A 156 -35.34 24.81 2.17
CA ASP A 156 -36.55 24.79 1.33
C ASP A 156 -36.68 26.06 0.49
N GLU A 157 -36.33 27.22 1.07
CA GLU A 157 -36.40 28.51 0.39
C GLU A 157 -35.21 29.40 0.81
N LEU A 158 -34.68 30.15 -0.15
CA LEU A 158 -33.60 31.09 0.06
C LEU A 158 -34.02 32.49 -0.40
N ALA A 159 -34.08 33.45 0.54
CA ALA A 159 -34.45 34.82 0.19
C ALA A 159 -33.36 35.46 -0.70
N PRO A 160 -33.69 36.03 -1.88
CA PRO A 160 -32.70 36.52 -2.86
C PRO A 160 -31.77 37.63 -2.34
N GLU A 161 -32.27 38.45 -1.41
CA GLU A 161 -31.51 39.56 -0.79
C GLU A 161 -30.99 39.21 0.61
N GLY A 162 -31.15 37.95 1.03
CA GLY A 162 -30.70 37.45 2.31
C GLY A 162 -29.18 37.28 2.39
N ASN A 163 -28.61 37.39 3.58
CA ASN A 163 -27.16 37.16 3.76
C ASN A 163 -26.73 35.76 3.29
N GLY A 164 -27.61 34.75 3.42
CA GLY A 164 -27.35 33.41 2.91
C GLY A 164 -27.22 33.35 1.39
N ALA A 165 -28.02 34.14 0.66
CA ALA A 165 -27.97 34.23 -0.80
C ALA A 165 -26.77 35.05 -1.27
N VAL A 166 -26.44 36.14 -0.56
CA VAL A 166 -25.29 37.01 -0.86
C VAL A 166 -23.97 36.25 -0.83
N VAL A 167 -23.83 35.27 0.06
CA VAL A 167 -22.63 34.41 0.13
C VAL A 167 -22.52 33.47 -1.09
N GLY A 168 -23.62 33.24 -1.81
CA GLY A 168 -23.67 32.51 -3.09
C GLY A 168 -23.43 31.00 -2.99
N MET A 169 -23.12 30.50 -1.80
CA MET A 169 -22.77 29.10 -1.55
C MET A 169 -23.93 28.25 -1.01
N ILE A 170 -25.03 28.86 -0.56
CA ILE A 170 -26.24 28.16 -0.11
C ILE A 170 -27.22 28.08 -1.28
N GLN A 171 -27.88 26.94 -1.46
CA GLN A 171 -28.90 26.73 -2.49
C GLN A 171 -30.12 26.01 -1.91
N GLU A 172 -31.27 26.23 -2.52
CA GLU A 172 -32.47 25.45 -2.24
C GLU A 172 -32.24 23.98 -2.59
N GLY A 173 -32.74 23.08 -1.74
CA GLY A 173 -32.50 21.64 -1.81
C GLY A 173 -31.21 21.17 -1.14
N ASP A 174 -30.35 22.06 -0.64
CA ASP A 174 -29.18 21.67 0.14
C ASP A 174 -29.59 20.97 1.44
N LEU A 175 -28.85 19.93 1.80
CA LEU A 175 -29.05 19.21 3.05
C LEU A 175 -28.16 19.79 4.16
N LEU A 176 -28.75 20.30 5.24
CA LEU A 176 -28.00 20.82 6.39
C LEU A 176 -27.45 19.67 7.25
N ARG A 177 -26.12 19.59 7.39
CA ARG A 177 -25.40 18.53 8.12
C ARG A 177 -24.89 19.00 9.48
N ALA A 178 -24.41 20.23 9.56
CA ALA A 178 -23.98 20.84 10.81
C ALA A 178 -24.11 22.36 10.74
N VAL A 179 -24.23 22.98 11.91
CA VAL A 179 -24.26 24.44 12.04
C VAL A 179 -23.54 24.84 13.32
N THR A 180 -22.88 26.00 13.34
CA THR A 180 -22.40 26.50 14.64
C THR A 180 -23.56 26.85 15.54
N ALA A 181 -23.40 26.63 16.84
CA ALA A 181 -24.39 26.98 17.85
C ALA A 181 -23.70 27.56 19.08
N CYS A 182 -24.45 28.32 19.86
CA CYS A 182 -24.00 28.88 21.11
C CYS A 182 -24.83 28.32 22.27
N GLN A 183 -24.15 27.94 23.35
CA GLN A 183 -24.79 27.53 24.60
C GLN A 183 -24.16 28.27 25.77
N THR A 184 -25.00 28.77 26.66
CA THR A 184 -24.54 29.33 27.93
C THR A 184 -24.27 28.19 28.91
N THR A 185 -23.02 28.07 29.34
CA THR A 185 -22.59 27.10 30.35
C THR A 185 -22.05 27.83 31.56
N MET A 186 -22.28 27.28 32.75
CA MET A 186 -21.66 27.79 33.97
C MET A 186 -20.21 27.30 34.02
N GLU A 187 -19.25 28.20 33.98
CA GLU A 187 -17.84 27.88 34.23
C GLU A 187 -17.47 28.29 35.65
N THR A 188 -16.93 27.35 36.43
CA THR A 188 -16.37 27.63 37.76
C THR A 188 -14.87 27.36 37.72
N PRO A 189 -14.00 28.38 37.68
CA PRO A 189 -12.56 28.17 37.76
C PRO A 189 -12.18 27.46 39.06
N ASN A 190 -11.15 26.60 39.00
CA ASN A 190 -10.80 25.69 40.11
C ASN A 190 -10.57 26.40 41.46
N TRP A 191 -10.02 27.62 41.46
CA TRP A 191 -9.84 28.38 42.70
C TRP A 191 -11.16 28.84 43.32
N GLN A 192 -12.21 29.10 42.52
CA GLN A 192 -13.54 29.45 43.03
C GLN A 192 -14.25 28.24 43.64
N LEU A 193 -14.00 27.03 43.14
CA LEU A 193 -14.51 25.80 43.77
C LEU A 193 -13.97 25.65 45.20
N LEU A 194 -12.71 26.01 45.44
CA LEU A 194 -12.09 25.94 46.76
C LEU A 194 -12.56 27.06 47.70
N ALA A 195 -12.87 28.24 47.16
CA ALA A 195 -13.30 29.41 47.93
C ALA A 195 -14.83 29.51 48.12
N GLY A 196 -15.61 28.53 47.64
CA GLY A 196 -17.08 28.56 47.71
C GLY A 196 -17.74 29.58 46.78
N GLY A 197 -17.06 29.95 45.69
CA GLY A 197 -17.58 30.87 44.67
C GLY A 197 -18.64 30.23 43.78
N ILE A 198 -19.60 31.05 43.34
CA ILE A 198 -20.60 30.67 42.33
C ILE A 198 -19.96 30.87 40.95
N GLY A 199 -20.10 29.87 40.08
CA GLY A 199 -19.59 29.94 38.70
C GLY A 199 -20.17 31.11 37.92
N GLN A 200 -19.50 31.51 36.84
CA GLN A 200 -19.96 32.58 35.97
C GLN A 200 -20.56 32.01 34.68
N PRO A 201 -21.68 32.56 34.19
CA PRO A 201 -22.24 32.14 32.91
C PRO A 201 -21.30 32.58 31.79
N LYS A 202 -20.91 31.64 30.92
CA LYS A 202 -20.11 31.91 29.74
C LYS A 202 -20.76 31.27 28.52
N THR A 203 -20.88 32.05 27.46
CA THR A 203 -21.35 31.54 26.17
C THR A 203 -20.21 30.82 25.48
N LYS A 204 -20.42 29.55 25.17
CA LYS A 204 -19.51 28.75 24.34
C LYS A 204 -20.11 28.57 22.97
N ARG A 205 -19.29 28.72 21.94
CA ARG A 205 -19.62 28.41 20.56
C ARG A 205 -19.07 27.03 20.21
N PHE A 206 -19.85 26.19 19.56
CA PHE A 206 -19.44 24.85 19.14
C PHE A 206 -20.13 24.46 17.83
N MET A 207 -19.70 23.35 17.23
CA MET A 207 -20.35 22.79 16.03
C MET A 207 -21.48 21.85 16.45
N PHE A 208 -22.70 22.18 16.07
CA PHE A 208 -23.90 21.38 16.31
C PHE A 208 -24.17 20.48 15.11
N SER A 209 -24.17 19.16 15.34
CA SER A 209 -24.55 18.18 14.32
C SER A 209 -26.07 18.13 14.17
N VAL A 210 -26.53 18.26 12.92
CA VAL A 210 -27.97 18.26 12.56
C VAL A 210 -28.50 16.85 12.33
N ASP A 211 -27.62 15.88 12.12
CA ASP A 211 -27.98 14.48 11.89
C ASP A 211 -28.84 13.89 13.00
N GLY A 212 -30.07 13.49 12.64
CA GLY A 212 -31.00 12.82 13.57
C GLY A 212 -31.64 13.76 14.60
N ARG A 213 -31.53 15.08 14.39
CA ARG A 213 -32.15 16.12 15.23
C ARG A 213 -33.50 16.55 14.67
N SER A 214 -34.36 17.09 15.51
CA SER A 214 -35.64 17.65 15.06
C SER A 214 -35.42 19.04 14.42
N LEU A 215 -36.33 19.44 13.53
CA LEU A 215 -36.28 20.78 12.94
C LEU A 215 -36.25 21.89 14.01
N GLU A 216 -37.00 21.72 15.10
CA GLU A 216 -37.04 22.69 16.21
C GLU A 216 -35.68 22.82 16.91
N GLU A 217 -34.99 21.71 17.21
CA GLU A 217 -33.65 21.74 17.78
C GLU A 217 -32.66 22.47 16.87
N VAL A 218 -32.78 22.25 15.56
CA VAL A 218 -31.90 22.85 14.55
C VAL A 218 -32.16 24.35 14.40
N LEU A 219 -33.44 24.77 14.36
CA LEU A 219 -33.80 26.18 14.35
C LEU A 219 -33.31 26.91 15.61
N ASN A 220 -33.43 26.26 16.77
CA ASN A 220 -32.88 26.78 18.02
C ASN A 220 -31.34 26.89 17.96
N ALA A 221 -30.65 25.90 17.41
CA ALA A 221 -29.20 25.93 17.22
C ALA A 221 -28.78 27.08 16.29
N VAL A 222 -29.45 27.27 15.15
CA VAL A 222 -29.20 28.40 14.23
C VAL A 222 -29.44 29.74 14.94
N GLY A 223 -30.58 29.88 15.61
CA GLY A 223 -30.96 31.11 16.33
C GLY A 223 -30.02 31.47 17.48
N SER A 224 -29.43 30.45 18.13
CA SER A 224 -28.52 30.62 19.26
C SER A 224 -27.27 31.43 18.94
N ASN A 225 -26.83 31.46 17.67
CA ASN A 225 -25.65 32.24 17.25
C ASN A 225 -25.81 33.75 17.49
N ARG A 226 -27.04 34.26 17.70
CA ARG A 226 -27.27 35.64 18.15
C ARG A 226 -26.65 35.94 19.53
N MET A 227 -26.34 34.91 20.31
CA MET A 227 -25.71 35.02 21.62
C MET A 227 -24.17 35.07 21.56
N ASP A 228 -23.55 34.96 20.38
CA ASP A 228 -22.09 35.04 20.24
C ASP A 228 -21.61 36.45 20.54
N VAL A 229 -20.87 36.62 21.63
CA VAL A 229 -20.36 37.91 22.11
C VAL A 229 -19.40 38.55 21.10
N ALA A 230 -18.69 37.72 20.32
CA ALA A 230 -17.77 38.17 19.29
C ALA A 230 -18.47 38.55 17.96
N GLY A 231 -19.78 38.30 17.83
CA GLY A 231 -20.55 38.64 16.63
C GLY A 231 -20.05 37.98 15.35
N ARG A 232 -19.47 36.78 15.45
CA ARG A 232 -18.87 36.08 14.31
C ARG A 232 -19.96 35.45 13.42
N ASP A 233 -19.64 35.29 12.14
CA ASP A 233 -20.53 34.67 11.15
C ASP A 233 -20.90 33.24 11.52
N VAL A 234 -22.10 32.79 11.11
CA VAL A 234 -22.58 31.42 11.29
C VAL A 234 -21.91 30.52 10.27
N ILE A 235 -21.45 29.35 10.71
CA ILE A 235 -20.90 28.35 9.80
C ILE A 235 -21.96 27.29 9.57
N LEU A 236 -22.21 27.00 8.31
CA LEU A 236 -23.12 25.96 7.84
C LEU A 236 -22.33 24.91 7.08
N VAL A 237 -22.56 23.64 7.41
CA VAL A 237 -22.06 22.50 6.65
C VAL A 237 -23.24 21.89 5.91
N LEU A 238 -23.18 21.92 4.59
CA LEU A 238 -24.23 21.50 3.68
C LEU A 238 -23.76 20.30 2.86
N GLU A 239 -24.65 19.36 2.55
CA GLU A 239 -24.44 18.32 1.56
C GLU A 239 -25.27 18.64 0.33
N ARG A 240 -24.62 18.74 -0.83
CA ARG A 240 -25.26 19.11 -2.10
C ARG A 240 -25.10 18.00 -3.13
N VAL A 241 -26.15 17.77 -3.92
CA VAL A 241 -26.11 16.92 -5.12
C VAL A 241 -25.22 17.58 -6.20
N GLU A 242 -24.25 16.83 -6.72
CA GLU A 242 -23.44 17.25 -7.87
C GLU A 242 -24.15 17.05 -9.21
#